data_AF-A0A0L7KIR2-F1
#
_entry.id   AF-A0A0L7KIR2-F1
#
_cell.length_a   1.000
_cell.length_b   1.000
_cell.length_c   1.000
_cell.angle_alpha   90.00
_cell.angle_beta   90.00
_cell.angle_gamma   90.00
#
_symmetry.space_group_name_H-M   'P 1'
#
loop_
_entity.id
_entity.type
_entity.pdbx_description
1 polymer ?
#
loop_
_entity_poly.entity_id
_entity_poly.type
_entity_poly.pdbx_seq_one_letter_code
_entity_poly.pdbx_strand_id
1 'polypeptide(L)'
;MEESDIEQLCNGNNVEEISRILQNFLQNNETSTFAFPSLMENNRRVILWTALFQLLQRKECQLVHAMCLAAIRILSRDKTDLENLLCEKWITVLIEKAGLYNITEREAESMVSIKLLEKDITVEAVKCLCNISFNSEAARAFCADTDIAQSLVARLRIYKDIPFKDDIMLFDMKLLFILTALRHDIRAKIKELHGMDYLISCLNEIILEAPLNSENASSSSVMQYFLKDVKHAIACDILKAQFNLIMQSGPEEAVGEYEEAMFLKLMPIITALLNSQSSSEEKSFDLHNNIANLLTRNMDALQSLCSRGCRSQRKYLRQVVLPPLRDVSLPPEKGTALRNQLCRLLTTPVTS
;
A
#
# COMPACT_ATOMS: atom_id res chain seq x y z
N MET A 1 -3.41 20.73 22.73
CA MET A 1 -3.06 22.11 22.34
C MET A 1 -4.13 22.99 22.92
N GLU A 2 -3.69 23.94 23.73
CA GLU A 2 -4.57 24.93 24.33
C GLU A 2 -4.93 26.00 23.29
N GLU A 3 -5.94 26.82 23.60
CA GLU A 3 -6.38 27.91 22.72
C GLU A 3 -5.26 28.90 22.41
N SER A 4 -4.43 29.23 23.41
CA SER A 4 -3.25 30.08 23.23
C SER A 4 -2.23 29.51 22.24
N ASP A 5 -2.06 28.19 22.22
CA ASP A 5 -1.15 27.54 21.27
C ASP A 5 -1.67 27.69 19.83
N ILE A 6 -2.98 27.49 19.64
CA ILE A 6 -3.64 27.60 18.33
C ILE A 6 -3.56 29.04 17.81
N GLU A 7 -3.76 30.04 18.67
CA GLU A 7 -3.61 31.46 18.32
C GLU A 7 -2.19 31.79 17.85
N GLN A 8 -1.17 31.27 18.54
CA GLN A 8 0.23 31.44 18.14
C GLN A 8 0.53 30.76 16.80
N LEU A 9 -0.07 29.60 16.51
CA LEU A 9 0.07 28.96 15.19
C LEU A 9 -0.59 29.77 14.06
N CYS A 10 -1.68 30.48 14.35
CA CYS A 10 -2.37 31.32 13.35
C CYS A 10 -1.60 32.62 13.05
N ASN A 11 -1.24 33.33 14.12
CA ASN A 11 -0.81 34.73 14.06
C ASN A 11 0.69 34.93 14.34
N GLY A 12 1.36 33.92 14.89
CA GLY A 12 2.76 33.98 15.22
C GLY A 12 3.64 34.01 13.97
N ASN A 13 4.68 34.85 14.02
CA ASN A 13 5.74 34.89 13.00
C ASN A 13 7.05 34.28 13.51
N ASN A 14 7.14 33.95 14.80
CA ASN A 14 8.33 33.36 15.40
C ASN A 14 8.35 31.85 15.15
N VAL A 15 9.19 31.43 14.20
CA VAL A 15 9.34 30.02 13.80
C VAL A 15 9.83 29.13 14.95
N GLU A 16 10.67 29.65 15.86
CA GLU A 16 11.15 28.90 17.01
C GLU A 16 10.02 28.56 17.99
N GLU A 17 9.14 29.54 18.22
CA GLU A 17 7.98 29.34 19.12
C GLU A 17 6.95 28.39 18.51
N ILE A 18 6.67 28.54 17.20
CA ILE A 18 5.82 27.61 16.45
C ILE A 18 6.40 26.19 16.52
N SER A 19 7.71 26.06 16.34
CA SER A 19 8.43 24.78 16.46
C SER A 19 8.26 24.18 17.85
N ARG A 20 8.45 24.96 18.91
CA ARG A 20 8.29 24.52 20.30
C ARG A 20 6.88 24.01 20.59
N ILE A 21 5.85 24.74 20.13
CA ILE A 21 4.43 24.35 20.29
C ILE A 21 4.16 23.02 19.59
N LEU A 22 4.58 22.90 18.33
CA LEU A 22 4.38 21.67 17.56
C LEU A 22 5.15 20.49 18.16
N GLN A 23 6.40 20.67 18.59
CA GLN A 23 7.19 19.63 19.26
C GLN A 23 6.47 19.11 20.51
N ASN A 24 5.97 20.01 21.36
CA ASN A 24 5.22 19.64 22.55
C ASN A 24 3.94 18.87 22.19
N PHE A 25 3.22 19.30 21.15
CA PHE A 25 2.05 18.56 20.67
C PHE A 25 2.41 17.15 20.20
N LEU A 26 3.45 17.00 19.38
CA LEU A 26 3.88 15.71 18.83
C LEU A 26 4.30 14.75 19.95
N GLN A 27 5.17 15.19 20.88
CA GLN A 27 5.66 14.38 21.99
C GLN A 27 4.52 13.82 22.86
N ASN A 28 3.45 14.59 23.05
CA ASN A 28 2.33 14.19 23.90
C ASN A 28 1.30 13.29 23.20
N ASN A 29 1.31 13.19 21.85
CA ASN A 29 0.21 12.57 21.11
C ASN A 29 0.62 11.52 20.07
N GLU A 30 1.91 11.30 19.84
CA GLU A 30 2.38 10.47 18.73
C GLU A 30 2.01 8.98 18.81
N THR A 31 2.02 8.38 20.00
CA THR A 31 1.95 6.91 20.17
C THR A 31 0.57 6.35 20.50
N SER A 32 -0.29 7.08 21.24
CA SER A 32 -1.53 6.50 21.79
C SER A 32 -2.78 7.36 21.66
N THR A 33 -2.71 8.56 21.07
CA THR A 33 -3.88 9.44 20.94
C THR A 33 -4.61 9.22 19.62
N PHE A 34 -5.91 8.92 19.71
CA PHE A 34 -6.81 8.67 18.57
C PHE A 34 -8.05 9.57 18.55
N ALA A 35 -8.28 10.38 19.59
CA ALA A 35 -9.41 11.28 19.68
C ALA A 35 -8.98 12.59 20.35
N PHE A 36 -9.57 13.71 19.90
CA PHE A 36 -9.29 15.05 20.42
C PHE A 36 -10.57 15.79 20.81
N PRO A 37 -11.26 15.37 21.90
CA PRO A 37 -12.53 15.99 22.31
C PRO A 37 -12.42 17.50 22.55
N SER A 38 -11.29 17.97 23.08
CA SER A 38 -11.06 19.40 23.35
C SER A 38 -11.01 20.27 22.09
N LEU A 39 -10.77 19.67 20.91
CA LEU A 39 -10.76 20.39 19.64
C LEU A 39 -12.17 20.54 19.04
N MET A 40 -13.18 19.83 19.58
CA MET A 40 -14.55 19.88 19.08
C MET A 40 -15.31 21.13 19.54
N GLU A 41 -14.79 21.84 20.52
CA GLU A 41 -15.37 23.07 21.04
C GLU A 41 -14.84 24.31 20.31
N ASN A 42 -15.68 25.34 20.15
CA ASN A 42 -15.31 26.66 19.62
C ASN A 42 -14.61 26.63 18.25
N ASN A 43 -14.96 25.69 17.38
CA ASN A 43 -14.34 25.51 16.05
C ASN A 43 -12.80 25.30 16.10
N ARG A 44 -12.23 24.93 17.26
CA ARG A 44 -10.78 24.82 17.46
C ARG A 44 -10.12 23.88 16.46
N ARG A 45 -10.78 22.77 16.12
CA ARG A 45 -10.31 21.81 15.10
C ARG A 45 -10.13 22.46 13.73
N VAL A 46 -11.12 23.20 13.25
CA VAL A 46 -11.07 23.88 11.95
C VAL A 46 -9.99 24.96 11.94
N ILE A 47 -9.90 25.76 13.00
CA ILE A 47 -8.91 26.83 13.14
C ILE A 47 -7.49 26.24 13.13
N LEU A 48 -7.26 25.18 13.91
CA LEU A 48 -5.97 24.51 13.97
C LEU A 48 -5.56 23.93 12.60
N TRP A 49 -6.45 23.18 11.93
CA TRP A 49 -6.15 22.64 10.61
C TRP A 49 -5.85 23.76 9.61
N THR A 50 -6.64 24.83 9.63
CA THR A 50 -6.40 26.01 8.79
C THR A 50 -5.02 26.61 9.05
N ALA A 51 -4.62 26.78 10.32
CA ALA A 51 -3.31 27.29 10.70
C ALA A 51 -2.18 26.39 10.16
N LEU A 52 -2.28 25.07 10.36
CA LEU A 52 -1.28 24.10 9.89
C LEU A 52 -1.14 24.16 8.35
N PHE A 53 -2.25 24.19 7.61
CA PHE A 53 -2.22 24.29 6.15
C PHE A 53 -1.72 25.65 5.63
N GLN A 54 -1.94 26.73 6.37
CA GLN A 54 -1.34 28.03 6.05
C GLN A 54 0.17 28.02 6.27
N LEU A 55 0.66 27.44 7.39
CA LEU A 55 2.08 27.30 7.66
C LEU A 55 2.79 26.47 6.58
N LEU A 56 2.16 25.41 6.08
CA LEU A 56 2.68 24.60 4.97
C LEU A 56 2.85 25.39 3.65
N GLN A 57 2.06 26.43 3.44
CA GLN A 57 2.13 27.28 2.24
C GLN A 57 3.18 28.41 2.37
N ARG A 58 3.58 28.78 3.59
CA ARG A 58 4.60 29.82 3.84
C ARG A 58 6.00 29.25 3.64
N LYS A 59 6.80 29.86 2.76
CA LYS A 59 8.18 29.41 2.47
C LYS A 59 9.12 29.67 3.64
N GLU A 60 8.88 30.73 4.39
CA GLU A 60 9.63 31.15 5.56
C GLU A 60 9.52 30.13 6.71
N CYS A 61 8.46 29.33 6.70
CA CYS A 61 8.18 28.31 7.71
C CYS A 61 8.64 26.90 7.30
N GLN A 62 9.50 26.75 6.29
CA GLN A 62 9.95 25.45 5.77
C GLN A 62 10.50 24.52 6.88
N LEU A 63 11.20 25.08 7.87
CA LEU A 63 11.75 24.34 9.02
C LEU A 63 10.69 23.62 9.87
N VAL A 64 9.43 24.08 9.86
CA VAL A 64 8.34 23.46 10.63
C VAL A 64 7.38 22.66 9.77
N HIS A 65 7.58 22.57 8.45
CA HIS A 65 6.66 21.86 7.55
C HIS A 65 6.53 20.38 7.90
N ALA A 66 7.65 19.69 8.17
CA ALA A 66 7.62 18.29 8.58
C ALA A 66 6.82 18.09 9.89
N MET A 67 6.94 19.02 10.84
CA MET A 67 6.23 18.99 12.11
C MET A 67 4.74 19.28 11.95
N CYS A 68 4.38 20.20 11.05
CA CYS A 68 2.98 20.46 10.68
C CYS A 68 2.34 19.22 10.06
N LEU A 69 3.04 18.54 9.14
CA LEU A 69 2.56 17.29 8.53
C LEU A 69 2.42 16.18 9.57
N ALA A 70 3.38 16.02 10.48
CA ALA A 70 3.26 15.05 11.57
C ALA A 70 2.05 15.35 12.46
N ALA A 71 1.77 16.63 12.74
CA ALA A 71 0.59 17.03 13.49
C ALA A 71 -0.71 16.69 12.73
N ILE A 72 -0.78 17.00 11.43
CA ILE A 72 -1.92 16.62 10.56
C ILE A 72 -2.11 15.10 10.53
N ARG A 73 -1.02 14.32 10.43
CA ARG A 73 -1.08 12.85 10.46
C ARG A 73 -1.66 12.31 11.77
N ILE A 74 -1.31 12.92 12.90
CA ILE A 74 -1.84 12.54 14.23
C ILE A 74 -3.32 12.94 14.33
N LEU A 75 -3.66 14.18 13.95
CA LEU A 75 -5.03 14.69 14.00
C LEU A 75 -5.99 13.92 13.08
N SER A 76 -5.52 13.46 11.92
CA SER A 76 -6.30 12.65 10.96
C SER A 76 -6.61 11.22 11.42
N ARG A 77 -6.06 10.77 12.56
CA ARG A 77 -6.47 9.51 13.21
C ARG A 77 -7.87 9.62 13.83
N ASP A 78 -8.25 10.82 14.28
CA ASP A 78 -9.56 11.10 14.82
C ASP A 78 -10.55 11.29 13.67
N LYS A 79 -11.48 10.34 13.52
CA LYS A 79 -12.46 10.32 12.42
C LYS A 79 -13.63 11.29 12.63
N THR A 80 -13.75 11.87 13.83
CA THR A 80 -14.87 12.72 14.21
C THR A 80 -14.94 13.94 13.30
N ASP A 81 -16.04 14.08 12.55
CA ASP A 81 -16.30 15.18 11.62
C ASP A 81 -15.20 15.42 10.55
N LEU A 82 -14.33 14.43 10.31
CA LEU A 82 -13.24 14.56 9.35
C LEU A 82 -13.76 14.78 7.92
N GLU A 83 -14.92 14.18 7.61
CA GLU A 83 -15.57 14.27 6.30
C GLU A 83 -15.94 15.71 5.91
N ASN A 84 -16.46 16.50 6.86
CA ASN A 84 -16.89 17.88 6.61
C ASN A 84 -15.75 18.89 6.79
N LEU A 85 -14.68 18.50 7.49
CA LEU A 85 -13.53 19.35 7.77
C LEU A 85 -12.65 19.58 6.53
N LEU A 86 -12.54 18.59 5.66
CA LEU A 86 -11.59 18.59 4.54
C LEU A 86 -12.11 19.43 3.37
N CYS A 87 -11.18 20.02 2.63
CA CYS A 87 -11.47 20.67 1.36
C CYS A 87 -10.41 20.29 0.30
N GLU A 88 -10.78 20.45 -0.96
CA GLU A 88 -9.94 20.14 -2.13
C GLU A 88 -8.55 20.79 -2.02
N LYS A 89 -8.50 22.09 -1.68
CA LYS A 89 -7.24 22.84 -1.55
C LYS A 89 -6.25 22.18 -0.58
N TRP A 90 -6.71 21.62 0.52
CA TRP A 90 -5.84 20.95 1.49
C TRP A 90 -5.29 19.63 0.95
N ILE A 91 -6.10 18.88 0.19
CA ILE A 91 -5.65 17.67 -0.50
C ILE A 91 -4.59 18.01 -1.55
N THR A 92 -4.80 19.07 -2.34
CA THR A 92 -3.80 19.55 -3.31
C THR A 92 -2.47 19.92 -2.64
N VAL A 93 -2.51 20.65 -1.51
CA VAL A 93 -1.29 20.99 -0.76
C VAL A 93 -0.56 19.73 -0.28
N LEU A 94 -1.28 18.71 0.21
CA LEU A 94 -0.65 17.45 0.60
C LEU A 94 -0.04 16.70 -0.58
N ILE A 95 -0.71 16.68 -1.75
CA ILE A 95 -0.19 16.10 -2.99
C ILE A 95 1.09 16.82 -3.43
N GLU A 96 1.11 18.15 -3.38
CA GLU A 96 2.30 18.96 -3.68
C GLU A 96 3.45 18.66 -2.72
N LYS A 97 3.20 18.66 -1.41
CA LYS A 97 4.20 18.35 -0.38
C LYS A 97 4.70 16.90 -0.45
N ALA A 98 3.84 16.00 -0.92
CA ALA A 98 4.20 14.61 -1.23
C ALA A 98 5.02 14.48 -2.52
N GLY A 99 5.28 15.57 -3.25
CA GLY A 99 6.02 15.54 -4.52
C GLY A 99 5.24 14.92 -5.67
N LEU A 100 3.90 14.87 -5.60
CA LEU A 100 3.00 14.25 -6.58
C LEU A 100 2.35 15.26 -7.56
N TYR A 101 2.89 16.46 -7.72
CA TYR A 101 2.29 17.51 -8.57
C TYR A 101 3.05 17.76 -9.89
N ASN A 102 4.26 17.21 -10.07
CA ASN A 102 5.20 17.64 -11.13
C ASN A 102 5.92 16.51 -11.89
N ILE A 103 5.42 15.26 -11.82
CA ILE A 103 6.14 14.11 -12.38
C ILE A 103 5.75 13.87 -13.86
N THR A 104 4.57 14.32 -14.28
CA THR A 104 3.97 14.02 -15.59
C THR A 104 4.50 14.85 -16.76
N GLU A 105 5.02 16.06 -16.54
CA GLU A 105 5.45 16.97 -17.62
C GLU A 105 6.95 16.86 -17.99
N ARG A 106 7.72 15.95 -17.38
CA ARG A 106 9.19 16.08 -17.33
C ARG A 106 9.93 14.94 -18.01
N GLU A 107 9.82 14.87 -19.34
CA GLU A 107 10.67 13.98 -20.16
C GLU A 107 12.03 14.59 -20.54
N ALA A 108 12.36 15.85 -20.15
CA ALA A 108 13.58 16.53 -20.63
C ALA A 108 14.57 17.11 -19.58
N GLU A 109 14.23 17.26 -18.29
CA GLU A 109 15.10 17.96 -17.30
C GLU A 109 15.38 17.14 -16.02
N SER A 110 15.55 15.82 -16.17
CA SER A 110 15.24 14.80 -15.15
C SER A 110 16.09 14.71 -13.87
N MET A 111 17.22 15.41 -13.71
CA MET A 111 18.09 15.20 -12.52
C MET A 111 18.05 16.28 -11.43
N VAL A 112 17.60 17.51 -11.74
CA VAL A 112 17.69 18.63 -10.77
C VAL A 112 16.56 18.60 -9.75
N SER A 113 15.39 18.10 -10.14
CA SER A 113 14.17 18.20 -9.32
C SER A 113 14.03 17.11 -8.26
N ILE A 114 14.58 15.91 -8.50
CA ILE A 114 14.56 14.82 -7.51
C ILE A 114 15.46 15.15 -6.30
N LYS A 115 16.54 15.94 -6.53
CA LYS A 115 17.42 16.43 -5.46
C LYS A 115 16.76 17.44 -4.51
N LEU A 116 15.62 18.03 -4.89
CA LEU A 116 14.89 19.01 -4.08
C LEU A 116 13.83 18.37 -3.18
N LEU A 117 13.56 17.06 -3.29
CA LEU A 117 12.63 16.40 -2.39
C LEU A 117 13.26 16.23 -1.01
N GLU A 118 12.72 16.97 -0.04
CA GLU A 118 13.01 16.73 1.36
C GLU A 118 12.33 15.45 1.81
N LYS A 119 13.13 14.46 2.22
CA LYS A 119 12.67 13.15 2.67
C LYS A 119 11.55 13.27 3.71
N ASP A 120 11.79 14.04 4.77
CA ASP A 120 10.89 14.12 5.92
C ASP A 120 9.55 14.75 5.54
N ILE A 121 9.56 15.82 4.74
CA ILE A 121 8.32 16.44 4.24
C ILE A 121 7.57 15.49 3.31
N THR A 122 8.27 14.91 2.33
CA THR A 122 7.66 14.08 1.29
C THR A 122 6.99 12.85 1.90
N VAL A 123 7.73 12.11 2.72
CA VAL A 123 7.26 10.87 3.33
C VAL A 123 6.13 11.16 4.32
N GLU A 124 6.22 12.24 5.11
CA GLU A 124 5.17 12.60 6.06
C GLU A 124 3.88 13.06 5.38
N ALA A 125 3.98 13.77 4.25
CA ALA A 125 2.83 14.17 3.44
C ALA A 125 2.09 12.95 2.86
N VAL A 126 2.81 11.95 2.33
CA VAL A 126 2.17 10.71 1.84
C VAL A 126 1.50 9.95 2.99
N LYS A 127 2.09 9.92 4.20
CA LYS A 127 1.42 9.33 5.36
C LYS A 127 0.13 10.08 5.72
N CYS A 128 0.11 11.41 5.62
CA CYS A 128 -1.11 12.19 5.80
C CYS A 128 -2.17 11.79 4.78
N LEU A 129 -1.81 11.71 3.50
CA LEU A 129 -2.71 11.28 2.42
C LEU A 129 -3.25 9.86 2.68
N CYS A 130 -2.41 8.92 3.11
CA CYS A 130 -2.85 7.57 3.48
C CYS A 130 -3.92 7.61 4.59
N ASN A 131 -3.65 8.30 5.70
CA ASN A 131 -4.57 8.35 6.84
C ASN A 131 -5.90 9.02 6.46
N ILE A 132 -5.82 10.19 5.82
CA ILE A 132 -6.98 10.98 5.43
C ILE A 132 -7.82 10.22 4.40
N SER A 133 -7.19 9.66 3.36
CA SER A 133 -7.89 8.88 2.32
C SER A 133 -8.45 7.57 2.84
N PHE A 134 -7.87 6.97 3.87
CA PHE A 134 -8.43 5.78 4.50
C PHE A 134 -9.69 6.12 5.30
N ASN A 135 -9.69 7.25 6.00
CA ASN A 135 -10.75 7.61 6.95
C ASN A 135 -11.90 8.45 6.35
N SER A 136 -11.72 9.10 5.20
CA SER A 136 -12.73 10.00 4.61
C SER A 136 -13.02 9.67 3.14
N GLU A 137 -14.30 9.67 2.78
CA GLU A 137 -14.75 9.49 1.39
C GLU A 137 -14.58 10.76 0.56
N ALA A 138 -14.88 11.92 1.14
CA ALA A 138 -14.65 13.23 0.56
C ALA A 138 -13.18 13.42 0.18
N ALA A 139 -12.25 13.01 1.05
CA ALA A 139 -10.83 12.99 0.72
C ALA A 139 -10.51 12.18 -0.54
N ARG A 140 -11.10 10.99 -0.66
CA ARG A 140 -10.91 10.12 -1.84
C ARG A 140 -11.53 10.73 -3.09
N ALA A 141 -12.67 11.41 -2.96
CA ALA A 141 -13.30 12.14 -4.05
C ALA A 141 -12.40 13.28 -4.53
N PHE A 142 -11.90 14.13 -3.63
CA PHE A 142 -10.95 15.18 -3.98
C PHE A 142 -9.66 14.63 -4.60
N CYS A 143 -9.14 13.49 -4.12
CA CYS A 143 -8.01 12.81 -4.76
C CYS A 143 -8.35 12.40 -6.21
N ALA A 144 -9.56 11.88 -6.47
CA ALA A 144 -9.97 11.46 -7.80
C ALA A 144 -10.10 12.64 -8.79
N ASP A 145 -10.42 13.83 -8.30
CA ASP A 145 -10.51 15.06 -9.09
C ASP A 145 -9.12 15.68 -9.40
N THR A 146 -8.03 15.07 -8.94
CA THR A 146 -6.64 15.51 -9.18
C THR A 146 -5.85 14.52 -10.04
N ASP A 147 -4.66 14.92 -10.48
CA ASP A 147 -3.72 14.05 -11.21
C ASP A 147 -2.96 13.05 -10.32
N ILE A 148 -3.45 12.73 -9.11
CA ILE A 148 -2.74 11.86 -8.17
C ILE A 148 -2.44 10.47 -8.76
N ALA A 149 -3.35 9.91 -9.56
CA ALA A 149 -3.16 8.61 -10.19
C ALA A 149 -2.00 8.66 -11.22
N GLN A 150 -1.98 9.69 -12.06
CA GLN A 150 -0.94 9.97 -13.05
C GLN A 150 0.41 10.14 -12.35
N SER A 151 0.45 10.93 -11.29
CA SER A 151 1.68 11.19 -10.54
C SER A 151 2.19 9.98 -9.78
N LEU A 152 1.31 9.16 -9.18
CA LEU A 152 1.72 7.90 -8.54
C LEU A 152 2.34 6.96 -9.57
N VAL A 153 1.70 6.77 -10.73
CA VAL A 153 2.25 5.93 -11.81
C VAL A 153 3.56 6.49 -12.36
N ALA A 154 3.65 7.81 -12.53
CA ALA A 154 4.88 8.45 -12.97
C ALA A 154 6.02 8.24 -11.96
N ARG A 155 5.73 8.27 -10.65
CA ARG A 155 6.71 7.97 -9.60
C ARG A 155 7.17 6.51 -9.58
N LEU A 156 6.29 5.55 -9.92
CA LEU A 156 6.67 4.14 -10.08
C LEU A 156 7.86 3.96 -11.04
N ARG A 157 8.01 4.86 -12.03
CA ARG A 157 9.04 4.78 -13.07
C ARG A 157 10.42 5.26 -12.62
N ILE A 158 10.50 6.00 -11.51
CA ILE A 158 11.71 6.75 -11.11
C ILE A 158 12.22 6.40 -9.70
N TYR A 159 11.70 5.36 -9.04
CA TYR A 159 12.13 5.00 -7.68
C TYR A 159 13.65 4.77 -7.56
N LYS A 160 14.28 4.21 -8.58
CA LYS A 160 15.74 4.00 -8.63
C LYS A 160 16.54 5.29 -8.45
N ASP A 161 15.95 6.44 -8.81
CA ASP A 161 16.59 7.75 -8.77
C ASP A 161 16.29 8.49 -7.44
N ILE A 162 15.43 7.93 -6.58
CA ILE A 162 15.05 8.53 -5.29
C ILE A 162 15.97 8.03 -4.17
N PRO A 163 16.70 8.91 -3.45
CA PRO A 163 17.66 8.49 -2.42
C PRO A 163 17.05 7.69 -1.25
N PHE A 164 15.78 7.94 -0.95
CA PHE A 164 15.02 7.30 0.13
C PHE A 164 13.90 6.38 -0.42
N LYS A 165 14.17 5.70 -1.54
CA LYS A 165 13.20 4.90 -2.30
C LYS A 165 12.34 3.97 -1.44
N ASP A 166 12.93 3.25 -0.48
CA ASP A 166 12.19 2.24 0.29
C ASP A 166 11.14 2.89 1.21
N ASP A 167 11.48 4.04 1.82
CA ASP A 167 10.56 4.79 2.69
C ASP A 167 9.38 5.34 1.89
N ILE A 168 9.63 5.92 0.71
CA ILE A 168 8.56 6.48 -0.13
C ILE A 168 7.72 5.38 -0.78
N MET A 169 8.33 4.30 -1.28
CA MET A 169 7.63 3.15 -1.84
C MET A 169 6.65 2.55 -0.83
N LEU A 170 7.06 2.42 0.42
CA LEU A 170 6.19 1.84 1.47
C LEU A 170 4.88 2.59 1.61
N PHE A 171 4.89 3.92 1.59
CA PHE A 171 3.67 4.72 1.74
C PHE A 171 2.95 4.97 0.43
N ASP A 172 3.66 5.02 -0.69
CA ASP A 172 3.04 5.08 -2.02
C ASP A 172 2.21 3.84 -2.31
N MET A 173 2.73 2.65 -2.00
CA MET A 173 1.99 1.40 -2.21
C MET A 173 0.78 1.31 -1.28
N LYS A 174 0.89 1.82 -0.04
CA LYS A 174 -0.27 1.94 0.87
C LYS A 174 -1.33 2.88 0.31
N LEU A 175 -0.92 4.06 -0.18
CA LEU A 175 -1.85 5.02 -0.78
C LEU A 175 -2.52 4.44 -2.02
N LEU A 176 -1.73 3.80 -2.90
CA LEU A 176 -2.22 3.13 -4.10
C LEU A 176 -3.24 2.03 -3.73
N PHE A 177 -2.93 1.20 -2.74
CA PHE A 177 -3.86 0.20 -2.22
C PHE A 177 -5.17 0.83 -1.72
N ILE A 178 -5.10 1.87 -0.88
CA ILE A 178 -6.28 2.55 -0.32
C ILE A 178 -7.15 3.13 -1.43
N LEU A 179 -6.56 3.90 -2.35
CA LEU A 179 -7.30 4.56 -3.42
C LEU A 179 -7.89 3.53 -4.39
N THR A 180 -7.12 2.54 -4.82
CA THR A 180 -7.62 1.50 -5.73
C THR A 180 -8.67 0.60 -5.09
N ALA A 181 -8.62 0.37 -3.78
CA ALA A 181 -9.63 -0.41 -3.07
C ALA A 181 -11.00 0.30 -3.07
N LEU A 182 -10.99 1.62 -2.90
CA LEU A 182 -12.19 2.40 -2.56
C LEU A 182 -12.69 3.31 -3.69
N ARG A 183 -11.94 3.47 -4.80
CA ARG A 183 -12.30 4.35 -5.92
C ARG A 183 -12.12 3.64 -7.27
N HIS A 184 -13.24 3.44 -7.98
CA HIS A 184 -13.26 2.78 -9.28
C HIS A 184 -12.57 3.61 -10.37
N ASP A 185 -12.85 4.91 -10.42
CA ASP A 185 -12.26 5.87 -11.34
C ASP A 185 -10.74 5.94 -11.24
N ILE A 186 -10.18 6.02 -10.03
CA ILE A 186 -8.73 5.98 -9.82
C ILE A 186 -8.16 4.64 -10.31
N ARG A 187 -8.85 3.54 -10.03
CA ARG A 187 -8.43 2.20 -10.49
C ARG A 187 -8.40 2.12 -12.03
N ALA A 188 -9.45 2.57 -12.69
CA ALA A 188 -9.52 2.64 -14.15
C ALA A 188 -8.38 3.49 -14.71
N LYS A 189 -8.13 4.65 -14.10
CA LYS A 189 -7.05 5.54 -14.52
C LYS A 189 -5.67 4.91 -14.42
N ILE A 190 -5.39 4.19 -13.32
CA ILE A 190 -4.11 3.49 -13.16
C ILE A 190 -3.94 2.38 -14.19
N LYS A 191 -5.02 1.68 -14.57
CA LYS A 191 -4.98 0.68 -15.65
C LYS A 191 -4.66 1.31 -17.00
N GLU A 192 -5.33 2.40 -17.36
CA GLU A 192 -5.08 3.16 -18.61
C GLU A 192 -3.61 3.60 -18.71
N LEU A 193 -3.00 3.93 -17.58
CA LEU A 193 -1.60 4.35 -17.50
C LEU A 193 -0.60 3.19 -17.44
N HIS A 194 -1.03 1.95 -17.70
CA HIS A 194 -0.20 0.73 -17.59
C HIS A 194 0.43 0.55 -16.20
N GLY A 195 -0.23 1.03 -15.13
CA GLY A 195 0.26 0.94 -13.75
C GLY A 195 0.58 -0.50 -13.32
N MET A 196 -0.15 -1.48 -13.86
CA MET A 196 0.05 -2.90 -13.62
C MET A 196 1.46 -3.38 -14.03
N ASP A 197 1.94 -2.99 -15.22
CA ASP A 197 3.27 -3.35 -15.71
C ASP A 197 4.39 -2.75 -14.83
N TYR A 198 4.21 -1.52 -14.36
CA TYR A 198 5.18 -0.89 -13.45
C TYR A 198 5.20 -1.56 -12.07
N LEU A 199 4.05 -1.95 -11.53
CA LEU A 199 4.00 -2.71 -10.27
C LEU A 199 4.69 -4.08 -10.39
N ILE A 200 4.55 -4.75 -11.54
CA ILE A 200 5.29 -5.99 -11.83
C ILE A 200 6.80 -5.72 -11.84
N SER A 201 7.25 -4.66 -12.50
CA SER A 201 8.65 -4.26 -12.50
C SER A 201 9.17 -3.97 -11.08
N CYS A 202 8.40 -3.26 -10.24
CA CYS A 202 8.78 -3.00 -8.85
C CYS A 202 8.95 -4.30 -8.03
N LEU A 203 8.07 -5.29 -8.18
CA LEU A 203 8.25 -6.60 -7.52
C LEU A 203 9.52 -7.30 -8.01
N ASN A 204 9.78 -7.25 -9.31
CA ASN A 204 11.00 -7.85 -9.88
C ASN A 204 12.26 -7.19 -9.31
N GLU A 205 12.30 -5.85 -9.23
CA GLU A 205 13.41 -5.11 -8.63
C GLU A 205 13.62 -5.48 -7.16
N ILE A 206 12.56 -5.66 -6.37
CA ILE A 206 12.66 -6.11 -4.96
C ILE A 206 13.40 -7.45 -4.86
N ILE A 207 13.14 -8.38 -5.78
CA ILE A 207 13.77 -9.70 -5.79
C ILE A 207 15.23 -9.59 -6.25
N LEU A 208 15.51 -8.80 -7.29
CA LEU A 208 16.86 -8.58 -7.80
C LEU A 208 17.78 -7.92 -6.77
N GLU A 209 17.23 -7.06 -5.90
CA GLU A 209 17.95 -6.42 -4.80
C GLU A 209 18.10 -7.32 -3.56
N ALA A 210 17.39 -8.45 -3.50
CA ALA A 210 17.43 -9.33 -2.35
C ALA A 210 18.72 -10.17 -2.33
N PRO A 211 19.44 -10.25 -1.20
CA PRO A 211 20.61 -11.09 -1.10
C PRO A 211 20.24 -12.57 -1.28
N LEU A 212 21.11 -13.31 -1.99
CA LEU A 212 21.03 -14.75 -2.14
C LEU A 212 21.63 -15.43 -0.92
N ASN A 213 20.86 -16.31 -0.28
CA ASN A 213 21.38 -17.16 0.79
C ASN A 213 22.10 -18.37 0.18
N SER A 214 23.42 -18.27 0.02
CA SER A 214 24.24 -19.34 -0.59
C SER A 214 24.49 -20.54 0.32
N GLU A 215 24.12 -20.49 1.60
CA GLU A 215 24.44 -21.54 2.57
C GLU A 215 23.63 -22.85 2.40
N ASN A 216 22.52 -22.81 1.65
CA ASN A 216 21.66 -23.98 1.41
C ASN A 216 21.73 -24.54 -0.02
N ALA A 217 22.64 -24.01 -0.86
CA ALA A 217 22.78 -24.41 -2.28
C ALA A 217 23.21 -25.88 -2.48
N SER A 218 23.64 -26.55 -1.41
CA SER A 218 24.16 -27.93 -1.44
C SER A 218 23.06 -29.00 -1.44
N SER A 219 21.81 -28.65 -1.14
CA SER A 219 20.72 -29.63 -0.95
C SER A 219 19.36 -29.25 -1.57
N SER A 220 19.17 -27.99 -1.98
CA SER A 220 17.97 -27.54 -2.71
C SER A 220 18.38 -26.86 -4.01
N SER A 221 17.81 -27.29 -5.14
CA SER A 221 18.01 -26.69 -6.46
C SER A 221 17.31 -25.33 -6.65
N VAL A 222 16.73 -24.77 -5.58
CA VAL A 222 15.92 -23.55 -5.62
C VAL A 222 16.69 -22.40 -4.96
N MET A 223 16.93 -21.33 -5.73
CA MET A 223 17.53 -20.09 -5.23
C MET A 223 16.64 -19.48 -4.14
N GLN A 224 17.20 -19.25 -2.96
CA GLN A 224 16.46 -18.73 -1.81
C GLN A 224 16.91 -17.29 -1.51
N TYR A 225 15.99 -16.34 -1.71
CA TYR A 225 16.20 -14.91 -1.44
C TYR A 225 15.81 -14.58 0.00
N PHE A 226 16.52 -13.68 0.66
CA PHE A 226 16.08 -13.14 1.97
C PHE A 226 15.47 -11.75 1.81
N LEU A 227 14.17 -11.62 2.08
CA LEU A 227 13.47 -10.34 2.04
C LEU A 227 13.56 -9.64 3.40
N LYS A 228 14.23 -8.49 3.41
CA LYS A 228 14.20 -7.57 4.56
C LYS A 228 12.78 -7.08 4.82
N ASP A 229 12.47 -6.76 6.07
CA ASP A 229 11.17 -6.32 6.55
C ASP A 229 10.50 -5.24 5.72
N VAL A 230 11.25 -4.19 5.36
CA VAL A 230 10.72 -3.07 4.58
C VAL A 230 10.35 -3.53 3.16
N LYS A 231 11.21 -4.33 2.52
CA LYS A 231 10.98 -4.89 1.18
C LYS A 231 9.81 -5.89 1.18
N HIS A 232 9.69 -6.70 2.23
CA HIS A 232 8.56 -7.59 2.45
C HIS A 232 7.24 -6.81 2.53
N ALA A 233 7.20 -5.73 3.33
CA ALA A 233 6.02 -4.89 3.48
C ALA A 233 5.63 -4.22 2.15
N ILE A 234 6.60 -3.69 1.41
CA ILE A 234 6.38 -3.09 0.08
C ILE A 234 5.83 -4.17 -0.88
N ALA A 235 6.41 -5.37 -0.92
CA ALA A 235 5.94 -6.44 -1.78
C ALA A 235 4.49 -6.83 -1.46
N CYS A 236 4.13 -6.94 -0.18
CA CYS A 236 2.76 -7.21 0.23
C CYS A 236 1.79 -6.11 -0.22
N ASP A 237 2.16 -4.84 -0.07
CA ASP A 237 1.29 -3.72 -0.48
C ASP A 237 1.20 -3.59 -2.01
N ILE A 238 2.25 -3.93 -2.76
CA ILE A 238 2.16 -4.07 -4.22
C ILE A 238 1.15 -5.16 -4.58
N LEU A 239 1.27 -6.37 -4.02
CA LEU A 239 0.36 -7.50 -4.32
C LEU A 239 -1.10 -7.13 -4.03
N LYS A 240 -1.37 -6.38 -2.96
CA LYS A 240 -2.73 -5.88 -2.66
C LYS A 240 -3.22 -4.87 -3.68
N ALA A 241 -2.38 -3.93 -4.12
CA ALA A 241 -2.74 -2.99 -5.17
C ALA A 241 -3.00 -3.70 -6.51
N GLN A 242 -2.16 -4.67 -6.87
CA GLN A 242 -2.35 -5.53 -8.04
C GLN A 242 -3.68 -6.29 -7.96
N PHE A 243 -3.99 -6.87 -6.80
CA PHE A 243 -5.26 -7.54 -6.56
C PHE A 243 -6.45 -6.61 -6.83
N ASN A 244 -6.44 -5.40 -6.25
CA ASN A 244 -7.50 -4.43 -6.48
C ASN A 244 -7.66 -4.09 -7.96
N LEU A 245 -6.54 -3.85 -8.67
CA LEU A 245 -6.56 -3.57 -10.10
C LEU A 245 -7.24 -4.70 -10.87
N ILE A 246 -6.97 -5.96 -10.55
CA ILE A 246 -7.56 -7.07 -11.31
C ILE A 246 -9.04 -7.33 -10.94
N MET A 247 -9.51 -6.98 -9.74
CA MET A 247 -10.89 -7.24 -9.28
C MET A 247 -12.05 -6.68 -10.16
N GLN A 248 -11.76 -5.89 -11.19
CA GLN A 248 -12.78 -5.20 -11.99
C GLN A 248 -13.04 -5.78 -13.38
N SER A 249 -12.25 -6.76 -13.85
CA SER A 249 -12.65 -7.51 -15.05
C SER A 249 -13.90 -8.31 -14.66
N GLY A 250 -15.05 -8.03 -15.26
CA GLY A 250 -16.29 -8.74 -14.94
C GLY A 250 -16.10 -10.25 -15.16
N PRO A 251 -16.80 -11.13 -14.44
CA PRO A 251 -16.65 -12.59 -14.59
C PRO A 251 -16.99 -13.12 -16.00
N GLU A 252 -17.50 -12.27 -16.90
CA GLU A 252 -17.90 -12.60 -18.27
C GLU A 252 -16.97 -12.03 -19.35
N GLU A 253 -15.97 -11.22 -19.00
CA GLU A 253 -14.95 -10.82 -19.96
C GLU A 253 -13.96 -11.97 -20.09
N ALA A 254 -13.95 -12.63 -21.25
CA ALA A 254 -12.96 -13.65 -21.56
C ALA A 254 -11.56 -13.09 -21.25
N VAL A 255 -10.73 -13.88 -20.56
CA VAL A 255 -9.35 -13.52 -20.23
C VAL A 255 -8.69 -12.98 -21.49
N GLY A 256 -8.47 -11.67 -21.53
CA GLY A 256 -7.89 -11.03 -22.70
C GLY A 256 -6.44 -11.46 -22.87
N GLU A 257 -5.93 -11.44 -24.10
CA GLU A 257 -4.50 -11.69 -24.39
C GLU A 257 -3.57 -10.83 -23.51
N TYR A 258 -4.03 -9.64 -23.11
CA TYR A 258 -3.33 -8.76 -22.17
C TYR A 258 -3.17 -9.38 -20.78
N GLU A 259 -4.21 -9.99 -20.21
CA GLU A 259 -4.16 -10.61 -18.88
C GLU A 259 -3.25 -11.84 -18.89
N GLU A 260 -3.30 -12.67 -19.94
CA GLU A 260 -2.38 -13.81 -20.09
C GLU A 260 -0.92 -13.34 -20.15
N ALA A 261 -0.62 -12.33 -20.97
CA ALA A 261 0.72 -11.76 -21.07
C ALA A 261 1.22 -11.14 -19.75
N MET A 262 0.33 -10.46 -19.02
CA MET A 262 0.62 -9.94 -17.68
C MET A 262 1.00 -11.06 -16.72
N PHE A 263 0.22 -12.14 -16.66
CA PHE A 263 0.52 -13.28 -15.78
C PHE A 263 1.80 -14.01 -16.18
N LEU A 264 2.11 -14.14 -17.47
CA LEU A 264 3.39 -14.71 -17.92
C LEU A 264 4.60 -13.94 -17.36
N LYS A 265 4.52 -12.61 -17.25
CA LYS A 265 5.56 -11.78 -16.62
C LYS A 265 5.57 -11.95 -15.09
N LEU A 266 4.40 -12.08 -14.48
CA LEU A 266 4.24 -12.12 -13.02
C LEU A 266 4.60 -13.49 -12.41
N MET A 267 4.37 -14.60 -13.10
CA MET A 267 4.55 -15.96 -12.55
C MET A 267 5.97 -16.28 -12.06
N PRO A 268 7.06 -15.92 -12.77
CA PRO A 268 8.42 -16.12 -12.26
C PRO A 268 8.69 -15.33 -10.98
N ILE A 269 8.18 -14.10 -10.89
CA ILE A 269 8.31 -13.21 -9.73
C ILE A 269 7.57 -13.81 -8.54
N ILE A 270 6.32 -14.23 -8.74
CA ILE A 270 5.53 -14.90 -7.69
C ILE A 270 6.21 -16.17 -7.21
N THR A 271 6.79 -16.95 -8.12
CA THR A 271 7.54 -18.17 -7.76
C THR A 271 8.75 -17.84 -6.89
N ALA A 272 9.51 -16.79 -7.22
CA ALA A 272 10.64 -16.35 -6.41
C ALA A 272 10.20 -15.81 -5.04
N LEU A 273 9.09 -15.05 -4.96
CA LEU A 273 8.53 -14.58 -3.69
C LEU A 273 8.03 -15.73 -2.80
N LEU A 274 7.35 -16.74 -3.37
CA LEU A 274 6.92 -17.93 -2.63
C LEU A 274 8.11 -18.69 -2.00
N ASN A 275 9.26 -18.70 -2.69
CA ASN A 275 10.48 -19.35 -2.22
C ASN A 275 11.37 -18.43 -1.37
N SER A 276 11.00 -17.17 -1.17
CA SER A 276 11.78 -16.23 -0.37
C SER A 276 11.67 -16.53 1.13
N GLN A 277 12.75 -16.27 1.87
CA GLN A 277 12.76 -16.26 3.32
C GLN A 277 12.38 -14.87 3.82
N SER A 278 11.58 -14.85 4.89
CA SER A 278 11.18 -13.64 5.62
C SER A 278 11.75 -13.69 7.04
N SER A 279 11.73 -12.56 7.75
CA SER A 279 12.23 -12.47 9.12
C SER A 279 11.47 -13.32 10.14
N SER A 280 10.22 -13.69 9.85
CA SER A 280 9.35 -14.50 10.72
C SER A 280 8.38 -15.35 9.90
N GLU A 281 7.86 -16.41 10.51
CA GLU A 281 6.81 -17.26 9.91
C GLU A 281 5.53 -16.49 9.63
N GLU A 282 5.13 -15.57 10.52
CA GLU A 282 3.97 -14.68 10.33
C GLU A 282 4.09 -13.85 9.05
N LYS A 283 5.26 -13.24 8.81
CA LYS A 283 5.51 -12.50 7.57
C LYS A 283 5.51 -13.39 6.34
N SER A 284 6.09 -14.58 6.44
CA SER A 284 6.03 -15.57 5.36
C SER A 284 4.57 -15.90 5.00
N PHE A 285 3.75 -16.16 6.03
CA PHE A 285 2.33 -16.42 5.88
C PHE A 285 1.59 -15.23 5.25
N ASP A 286 1.84 -14.01 5.70
CA ASP A 286 1.24 -12.80 5.14
C ASP A 286 1.57 -12.63 3.65
N LEU A 287 2.83 -12.84 3.26
CA LEU A 287 3.24 -12.77 1.86
C LEU A 287 2.54 -13.84 1.03
N HIS A 288 2.55 -15.10 1.49
CA HIS A 288 1.88 -16.21 0.82
C HIS A 288 0.37 -15.99 0.70
N ASN A 289 -0.27 -15.40 1.70
CA ASN A 289 -1.69 -15.06 1.68
C ASN A 289 -2.01 -13.99 0.62
N ASN A 290 -1.19 -12.93 0.53
CA ASN A 290 -1.37 -11.92 -0.52
C ASN A 290 -1.16 -12.49 -1.93
N ILE A 291 -0.18 -13.39 -2.10
CA ILE A 291 0.03 -14.12 -3.36
C ILE A 291 -1.18 -15.00 -3.68
N ALA A 292 -1.67 -15.78 -2.70
CA ALA A 292 -2.83 -16.64 -2.88
C ALA A 292 -4.07 -15.84 -3.28
N ASN A 293 -4.31 -14.67 -2.66
CA ASN A 293 -5.42 -13.78 -3.02
C ASN A 293 -5.32 -13.30 -4.48
N LEU A 294 -4.14 -12.88 -4.91
CA LEU A 294 -3.90 -12.42 -6.27
C LEU A 294 -4.14 -13.53 -7.31
N LEU A 295 -3.61 -14.73 -7.02
CA LEU A 295 -3.72 -15.89 -7.90
C LEU A 295 -5.16 -16.41 -7.97
N THR A 296 -5.84 -16.56 -6.83
CA THR A 296 -7.18 -17.15 -6.76
C THR A 296 -8.25 -16.32 -7.45
N ARG A 297 -8.09 -14.99 -7.54
CA ARG A 297 -9.04 -14.14 -8.26
C ARG A 297 -9.07 -14.37 -9.76
N ASN A 298 -7.95 -14.82 -10.33
CA ASN A 298 -7.85 -15.13 -11.75
C ASN A 298 -7.60 -16.62 -11.92
N MET A 299 -8.34 -17.42 -11.14
CA MET A 299 -8.29 -18.87 -11.25
C MET A 299 -8.51 -19.33 -12.69
N ASP A 300 -9.33 -18.63 -13.48
CA ASP A 300 -9.57 -18.98 -14.89
C ASP A 300 -8.38 -18.62 -15.80
N ALA A 301 -7.73 -17.47 -15.62
CA ALA A 301 -6.50 -17.13 -16.36
C ALA A 301 -5.33 -18.04 -15.95
N LEU A 302 -5.21 -18.35 -14.65
CA LEU A 302 -4.27 -19.36 -14.18
C LEU A 302 -4.64 -20.73 -14.70
N GLN A 303 -5.92 -21.09 -14.75
CA GLN A 303 -6.36 -22.34 -15.33
C GLN A 303 -6.13 -22.37 -16.82
N SER A 304 -6.14 -21.25 -17.55
CA SER A 304 -5.79 -21.11 -18.98
C SER A 304 -4.27 -21.22 -19.19
N LEU A 305 -3.45 -20.56 -18.38
CA LEU A 305 -1.98 -20.66 -18.42
C LEU A 305 -1.48 -22.01 -17.92
N CYS A 306 -2.20 -22.60 -16.96
CA CYS A 306 -2.03 -23.98 -16.52
C CYS A 306 -2.89 -24.96 -17.36
N SER A 307 -3.61 -24.43 -18.37
CA SER A 307 -4.71 -24.89 -19.26
C SER A 307 -5.65 -26.00 -18.78
N ARG A 308 -5.12 -27.07 -18.21
CA ARG A 308 -5.77 -28.37 -17.98
C ARG A 308 -4.89 -29.20 -17.05
N GLY A 309 -4.35 -28.55 -16.01
CA GLY A 309 -3.63 -29.08 -14.85
C GLY A 309 -2.46 -30.01 -15.19
N CYS A 310 -1.25 -29.61 -14.86
CA CYS A 310 -0.10 -30.50 -15.02
C CYS A 310 -0.38 -31.86 -14.35
N ARG A 311 -0.32 -32.94 -15.13
CA ARG A 311 -0.72 -34.29 -14.64
C ARG A 311 0.09 -34.69 -13.41
N SER A 312 1.36 -34.29 -13.34
CA SER A 312 2.23 -34.50 -12.18
C SER A 312 1.74 -33.72 -10.96
N GLN A 313 1.40 -32.43 -11.10
CA GLN A 313 0.84 -31.62 -10.01
C GLN A 313 -0.47 -32.21 -9.47
N ARG A 314 -1.40 -32.61 -10.35
CA ARG A 314 -2.64 -33.28 -9.90
C ARG A 314 -2.37 -34.59 -9.17
N LYS A 315 -1.45 -35.41 -9.67
CA LYS A 315 -1.06 -36.67 -9.01
C LYS A 315 -0.45 -36.40 -7.64
N TYR A 316 0.44 -35.41 -7.54
CA TYR A 316 1.05 -34.98 -6.30
C TYR A 316 -0.01 -34.48 -5.30
N LEU A 317 -0.86 -33.53 -5.69
CA LEU A 317 -1.95 -33.04 -4.85
C LEU A 317 -2.88 -34.15 -4.39
N ARG A 318 -3.24 -35.10 -5.28
CA ARG A 318 -4.03 -36.28 -4.90
C ARG A 318 -3.30 -37.14 -3.88
N GLN A 319 -1.99 -37.34 -4.02
CA GLN A 319 -1.20 -38.11 -3.05
C GLN A 319 -1.09 -37.42 -1.68
N VAL A 320 -0.94 -36.10 -1.66
CA VAL A 320 -0.81 -35.31 -0.42
C VAL A 320 -2.15 -35.13 0.28
N VAL A 321 -3.20 -34.76 -0.46
CA VAL A 321 -4.53 -34.44 0.11
C VAL A 321 -5.35 -35.71 0.34
N LEU A 322 -5.32 -36.67 -0.59
CA LEU A 322 -6.13 -37.89 -0.57
C LEU A 322 -5.24 -39.15 -0.69
N PRO A 323 -4.35 -39.40 0.28
CA PRO A 323 -3.49 -40.58 0.26
C PRO A 323 -4.34 -41.87 0.30
N PRO A 324 -3.83 -42.99 -0.28
CA PRO A 324 -4.53 -44.27 -0.26
C PRO A 324 -4.90 -44.70 1.16
N LEU A 325 -6.16 -45.07 1.33
CA LEU A 325 -6.71 -45.43 2.62
C LEU A 325 -6.46 -46.89 2.99
N ARG A 326 -6.05 -47.13 4.24
CA ARG A 326 -5.98 -48.47 4.84
C ARG A 326 -7.23 -48.83 5.63
N ASP A 327 -7.86 -47.84 6.26
CA ASP A 327 -9.08 -47.99 7.05
C ASP A 327 -10.13 -46.95 6.62
N VAL A 328 -11.35 -47.42 6.34
CA VAL A 328 -12.51 -46.66 5.87
C VAL A 328 -13.70 -46.77 6.81
N SER A 329 -13.48 -47.24 8.04
CA SER A 329 -14.52 -47.41 9.06
C SER A 329 -15.09 -46.10 9.60
N LEU A 330 -14.29 -45.03 9.60
CA LEU A 330 -14.69 -43.71 10.07
C LEU A 330 -15.24 -42.84 8.92
N PRO A 331 -16.28 -42.04 9.18
CA PRO A 331 -16.76 -41.03 8.23
C PRO A 331 -15.65 -40.07 7.77
N PRO A 332 -15.67 -39.60 6.51
CA PRO A 332 -14.62 -38.78 5.93
C PRO A 332 -14.42 -37.42 6.63
N GLU A 333 -15.44 -36.90 7.31
CA GLU A 333 -15.39 -35.67 8.09
C GLU A 333 -14.77 -35.86 9.48
N LYS A 334 -14.62 -37.11 9.97
CA LYS A 334 -14.03 -37.41 11.27
C LYS A 334 -12.52 -37.66 11.15
N GLY A 335 -11.74 -36.84 11.85
CA GLY A 335 -10.27 -36.93 11.90
C GLY A 335 -9.58 -35.56 11.83
N THR A 336 -8.27 -35.57 12.01
CA THR A 336 -7.41 -34.38 12.06
C THR A 336 -6.60 -34.14 10.77
N ALA A 337 -6.61 -35.07 9.82
CA ALA A 337 -5.88 -34.92 8.57
C ALA A 337 -6.54 -33.88 7.64
N LEU A 338 -5.76 -33.33 6.70
CA LEU A 338 -6.20 -32.29 5.76
C LEU A 338 -7.49 -32.67 5.01
N ARG A 339 -7.59 -33.91 4.51
CA ARG A 339 -8.82 -34.41 3.88
C ARG A 339 -10.07 -34.26 4.75
N ASN A 340 -9.94 -34.49 6.07
CA ASN A 340 -11.06 -34.48 6.98
C ASN A 340 -11.51 -33.05 7.22
N GLN A 341 -10.55 -32.12 7.34
CA GLN A 341 -10.82 -30.69 7.41
C GLN A 341 -11.52 -30.20 6.13
N LEU A 342 -11.02 -30.55 4.95
CA LEU A 342 -11.65 -30.20 3.68
C LEU A 342 -13.07 -30.79 3.55
N CYS A 343 -13.30 -32.04 3.99
CA CYS A 343 -14.63 -32.64 4.01
C CYS A 343 -15.61 -31.88 4.91
N ARG A 344 -15.17 -31.33 6.05
CA ARG A 344 -16.01 -30.47 6.90
C ARG A 344 -16.34 -29.13 6.24
N LEU A 345 -15.45 -28.60 5.41
CA LEU A 345 -15.72 -27.36 4.67
C LEU A 345 -16.84 -27.53 3.64
N LEU A 346 -17.01 -28.74 3.07
CA LEU A 346 -18.10 -29.04 2.13
C LEU A 346 -19.50 -28.90 2.74
N THR A 347 -19.62 -28.98 4.07
CA THR A 347 -20.89 -28.84 4.81
C THR A 347 -20.98 -27.56 5.62
N THR A 348 -20.03 -26.63 5.42
CA THR A 348 -20.03 -25.34 6.10
C THR A 348 -21.11 -24.44 5.48
N PRO A 349 -21.89 -23.68 6.28
CA PRO A 349 -23.00 -22.86 5.78
C PRO A 349 -22.55 -21.61 4.99
N VAL A 350 -21.24 -21.42 4.79
CA VAL A 350 -20.69 -20.34 3.97
C VAL A 350 -20.95 -20.68 2.50
N THR A 351 -22.08 -20.22 2.00
CA THR A 351 -22.39 -20.19 0.57
C THR A 351 -22.01 -18.81 0.04
N SER A 352 -21.32 -18.81 -1.09
CA SER A 352 -20.72 -17.63 -1.76
C SER A 352 -21.77 -16.62 -2.18
#